data_AF-D5P392-F1
#
_entry.id   AF-D5P392-F1
#
_cell.length_a   1.000
_cell.length_b   1.000
_cell.length_c   1.000
_cell.angle_alpha   90.00
_cell.angle_beta   90.00
_cell.angle_gamma   90.00
#
_symmetry.space_group_name_H-M   'P 1'
#
loop_
_entity.id
_entity.type
_entity.pdbx_description
1 polymer ?
#
loop_
_entity_poly.entity_id
_entity_poly.type
_entity_poly.pdbx_seq_one_letter_code
_entity_poly.pdbx_strand_id
1 'polypeptide(L)'
;MTSVQATWLSPQAYGRLQRELAALREPCDADADEYCDAVRRARRLRIQRIHDLLVNAVVGQDPPDDGIAEPGMVLTVRYDDTNEVETFLLGARGAEHCGVEVYSVHSPLGSAIAGARPGERRSYVPPSGVRLTVTLVRAVPYGVHRAATVTRRPERVVKTRGEPTPVRGDSPRDGPKLVGRLVPAPGPRPADPGGQRRVRAGDPA
;
A
#
# COMPACT_ATOMS: atom_id res chain seq x y z
N MET A 1 -18.20 -11.98 -23.91
CA MET A 1 -17.69 -10.69 -24.44
C MET A 1 -16.62 -10.20 -23.48
N THR A 2 -15.35 -10.26 -23.86
CA THR A 2 -14.25 -9.71 -23.05
C THR A 2 -14.35 -8.19 -23.12
N SER A 3 -14.78 -7.56 -22.04
CA SER A 3 -14.78 -6.11 -21.92
C SER A 3 -13.35 -5.62 -22.12
N VAL A 4 -13.12 -4.86 -23.19
CA VAL A 4 -11.84 -4.19 -23.45
C VAL A 4 -11.82 -2.97 -22.53
N GLN A 5 -11.30 -3.16 -21.32
CA GLN A 5 -11.38 -2.14 -20.27
C GLN A 5 -10.24 -1.14 -20.43
N ALA A 6 -10.62 0.10 -20.74
CA ALA A 6 -9.71 1.23 -20.87
C ALA A 6 -8.90 1.45 -19.57
N THR A 7 -7.58 1.45 -19.70
CA THR A 7 -6.62 1.73 -18.63
C THR A 7 -6.19 3.18 -18.73
N TRP A 8 -6.53 4.02 -17.76
CA TRP A 8 -6.02 5.39 -17.78
C TRP A 8 -4.53 5.43 -17.44
N LEU A 9 -3.75 6.14 -18.26
CA LEU A 9 -2.33 6.41 -18.06
C LEU A 9 -2.05 7.91 -18.20
N SER A 10 -1.17 8.44 -17.35
CA SER A 10 -0.67 9.80 -17.56
C SER A 10 0.23 9.86 -18.80
N PRO A 11 0.36 11.02 -19.49
CA PRO A 11 1.26 11.16 -20.64
C PRO A 11 2.71 10.79 -20.32
N GLN A 12 3.17 11.10 -19.11
CA GLN A 12 4.51 10.77 -18.66
C GLN A 12 4.71 9.26 -18.46
N ALA A 13 3.70 8.57 -17.90
CA ALA A 13 3.72 7.12 -17.73
C ALA A 13 3.75 6.41 -19.10
N TYR A 14 2.90 6.85 -20.02
CA TYR A 14 2.85 6.34 -21.38
C TYR A 14 4.20 6.47 -22.09
N GLY A 15 4.83 7.65 -22.06
CA GLY A 15 6.14 7.86 -22.68
C GLY A 15 7.27 7.04 -22.04
N ARG A 16 7.21 6.75 -20.74
CA ARG A 16 8.17 5.84 -20.07
C ARG A 16 8.00 4.40 -20.55
N LEU A 17 6.77 3.91 -20.57
CA LEU A 17 6.45 2.55 -21.04
C LEU A 17 6.84 2.36 -22.52
N GLN A 18 6.65 3.37 -23.36
CA GLN A 18 7.13 3.35 -24.74
C GLN A 18 8.65 3.23 -24.84
N ARG A 19 9.40 4.01 -24.05
CA ARG A 19 10.88 3.91 -24.01
C ARG A 19 11.34 2.55 -23.52
N GLU A 20 10.72 2.02 -22.48
CA GLU A 20 11.03 0.68 -21.97
C GLU A 20 10.73 -0.39 -23.03
N LEU A 21 9.60 -0.30 -23.72
CA LEU A 21 9.25 -1.22 -24.81
C LEU A 21 10.25 -1.13 -25.96
N ALA A 22 10.72 0.07 -26.31
CA ALA A 22 11.73 0.27 -27.34
C ALA A 22 13.05 -0.42 -26.94
N ALA A 23 13.56 -0.15 -25.73
CA ALA A 23 14.77 -0.79 -25.22
C ALA A 23 14.64 -2.32 -25.12
N LEU A 24 13.48 -2.83 -24.71
CA LEU A 24 13.21 -4.27 -24.66
C LEU A 24 13.04 -4.90 -26.04
N ARG A 25 12.89 -4.14 -27.12
CA ARG A 25 12.83 -4.64 -28.49
C ARG A 25 14.17 -4.58 -29.22
N GLU A 26 15.09 -3.72 -28.78
CA GLU A 26 16.43 -3.65 -29.37
C GLU A 26 17.14 -5.00 -29.24
N PRO A 27 17.73 -5.54 -30.31
CA PRO A 27 18.53 -6.75 -30.22
C PRO A 27 19.61 -6.53 -29.17
N CYS A 28 19.74 -7.47 -28.23
CA CYS A 28 20.82 -7.41 -27.25
C CYS A 28 22.04 -7.98 -27.96
N ASP A 29 23.03 -7.14 -28.23
CA ASP A 29 24.30 -7.58 -28.80
C ASP A 29 25.05 -8.39 -27.73
N ALA A 30 24.91 -9.71 -27.78
CA ALA A 30 25.77 -10.61 -27.02
C ALA A 30 25.84 -11.95 -27.75
N ASP A 31 27.04 -12.27 -28.25
CA ASP A 31 27.49 -13.64 -28.43
C ASP A 31 27.42 -14.34 -27.07
N ALA A 32 26.29 -14.97 -26.74
CA ALA A 32 26.08 -15.55 -25.43
C ALA A 32 25.16 -16.78 -25.49
N ASP A 33 25.82 -17.94 -25.52
CA ASP A 33 25.24 -19.23 -25.09
C ASP A 33 24.74 -19.21 -23.63
N GLU A 34 24.90 -18.09 -22.91
CA GLU A 34 24.52 -17.91 -21.51
C GLU A 34 23.46 -16.82 -21.27
N TYR A 35 22.72 -16.36 -22.28
CA TYR A 35 21.45 -15.67 -22.01
C TYR A 35 20.38 -16.72 -21.66
N CYS A 36 20.41 -17.15 -20.39
CA CYS A 36 19.53 -18.16 -19.80
C CYS A 36 18.07 -18.00 -20.27
N ASP A 37 17.41 -19.12 -20.60
CA ASP A 37 16.01 -19.16 -21.04
C ASP A 37 15.06 -18.41 -20.12
N ALA A 38 15.34 -18.37 -18.81
CA ALA A 38 14.57 -17.61 -17.85
C ALA A 38 14.59 -16.11 -18.15
N VAL A 39 15.73 -15.55 -18.56
CA VAL A 39 15.86 -14.13 -18.92
C VAL A 39 15.13 -13.84 -20.24
N ARG A 40 15.15 -14.78 -21.20
CA ARG A 40 14.34 -14.67 -22.45
C ARG A 40 12.86 -14.67 -22.13
N ARG A 41 12.42 -15.58 -21.24
CA ARG A 41 11.03 -15.67 -20.80
C ARG A 41 10.59 -14.42 -20.05
N ALA A 42 11.39 -13.95 -19.09
CA ALA A 42 11.10 -12.73 -18.33
C ALA A 42 10.98 -11.50 -19.25
N ARG A 43 11.91 -11.35 -20.21
CA ARG A 43 11.87 -10.27 -21.22
C ARG A 43 10.59 -10.33 -22.06
N ARG A 44 10.24 -11.51 -22.59
CA ARG A 44 8.99 -11.70 -23.37
C ARG A 44 7.74 -11.37 -22.55
N LEU A 45 7.67 -11.83 -21.30
CA LEU A 45 6.56 -11.53 -20.40
C LEU A 45 6.45 -10.03 -20.12
N ARG A 46 7.58 -9.33 -19.94
CA ARG A 46 7.58 -7.89 -19.73
C ARG A 46 7.11 -7.13 -20.96
N ILE A 47 7.57 -7.51 -22.15
CA ILE A 47 7.12 -6.93 -23.42
C ILE A 47 5.61 -7.10 -23.58
N GLN A 48 5.10 -8.31 -23.38
CA GLN A 48 3.66 -8.60 -23.49
C GLN A 48 2.86 -7.73 -22.53
N ARG A 49 3.29 -7.66 -21.26
CA ARG A 49 2.62 -6.86 -20.24
C ARG A 49 2.59 -5.37 -20.58
N ILE A 50 3.70 -4.80 -21.06
CA ILE A 50 3.75 -3.38 -21.47
C ILE A 50 2.84 -3.16 -22.67
N HIS A 51 2.87 -4.06 -23.64
CA HIS A 51 1.99 -3.98 -24.81
C HIS A 51 0.51 -3.98 -24.42
N ASP A 52 0.09 -4.90 -23.54
CA ASP A 52 -1.30 -5.00 -23.07
C ASP A 52 -1.75 -3.72 -22.33
N LEU A 53 -0.85 -3.10 -21.55
CA LEU A 53 -1.12 -1.81 -20.91
C LEU A 53 -1.27 -0.68 -21.94
N LEU A 54 -0.40 -0.63 -22.95
CA LEU A 54 -0.39 0.44 -23.95
C LEU A 54 -1.55 0.36 -24.95
N VAL A 55 -1.97 -0.86 -25.35
CA VAL A 55 -3.08 -1.05 -26.29
C VAL A 55 -4.41 -0.59 -25.70
N ASN A 56 -4.61 -0.82 -24.41
CA ASN A 56 -5.83 -0.43 -23.71
C ASN A 56 -5.73 0.97 -23.07
N ALA A 57 -4.66 1.72 -23.32
CA ALA A 57 -4.38 2.97 -22.63
C ALA A 57 -5.28 4.11 -23.11
N VAL A 58 -5.99 4.76 -22.18
CA VAL A 58 -6.52 6.12 -22.37
C VAL A 58 -5.51 7.08 -21.77
N VAL A 59 -4.90 7.90 -22.62
CA VAL A 59 -3.77 8.76 -22.22
C VAL A 59 -4.22 10.20 -22.08
N GLY A 60 -3.97 10.81 -20.92
CA GLY A 60 -3.81 12.25 -20.79
C GLY A 60 -5.02 13.15 -21.07
N GLN A 61 -6.21 12.61 -21.33
CA GLN A 61 -7.42 13.38 -21.11
C GLN A 61 -7.71 13.30 -19.61
N ASP A 62 -7.34 14.38 -18.91
CA ASP A 62 -7.84 14.59 -17.56
C ASP A 62 -9.36 14.51 -17.62
N PRO A 63 -10.00 13.65 -16.81
CA PRO A 63 -11.46 13.64 -16.71
C PRO A 63 -11.97 15.03 -16.31
N PRO A 64 -13.25 15.35 -16.59
CA PRO A 64 -13.84 16.61 -16.15
C PRO A 64 -13.71 16.77 -14.63
N ASP A 65 -13.51 18.01 -14.17
CA ASP A 65 -13.52 18.34 -12.74
C ASP A 65 -14.97 18.44 -12.22
N ASP A 66 -15.71 17.33 -12.29
CA ASP A 66 -17.12 17.21 -11.89
C ASP A 66 -17.31 16.49 -10.54
N GLY A 67 -16.19 16.12 -9.91
CA GLY A 67 -16.13 15.42 -8.63
C GLY A 67 -16.48 13.94 -8.69
N ILE A 68 -16.67 13.33 -9.85
CA ILE A 68 -16.96 11.90 -9.96
C ILE A 68 -15.64 11.12 -9.85
N ALA A 69 -15.65 10.02 -9.08
CA ALA A 69 -14.50 9.13 -8.95
C ALA A 69 -14.30 8.29 -10.21
N GLU A 70 -13.50 8.79 -11.14
CA GLU A 70 -13.18 8.12 -12.42
C GLU A 70 -11.67 7.89 -12.61
N PRO A 71 -11.27 6.98 -13.52
CA PRO A 71 -9.86 6.80 -13.84
C PRO A 71 -9.20 8.12 -14.27
N GLY A 72 -8.05 8.44 -13.68
CA GLY A 72 -7.38 9.73 -13.87
C GLY A 72 -7.71 10.78 -12.80
N MET A 73 -8.61 10.48 -11.86
CA MET A 73 -8.88 11.32 -10.69
C MET A 73 -7.99 10.95 -9.50
N VAL A 74 -7.54 11.98 -8.78
CA VAL A 74 -6.99 11.86 -7.44
C VAL A 74 -8.14 11.91 -6.45
N LEU A 75 -8.34 10.81 -5.75
CA LEU A 75 -9.40 10.62 -4.77
C LEU A 75 -8.83 10.80 -3.37
N THR A 76 -9.52 11.58 -2.56
CA THR A 76 -9.32 11.63 -1.11
C THR A 76 -10.49 10.89 -0.47
N VAL A 77 -10.21 9.82 0.25
CA VAL A 77 -11.21 9.02 0.95
C VAL A 77 -10.98 9.09 2.46
N ARG A 78 -12.05 8.91 3.23
CA ARG A 78 -12.01 8.77 4.69
C ARG A 78 -12.51 7.39 5.06
N TYR A 79 -11.73 6.62 5.81
CA TYR A 79 -12.15 5.34 6.36
C TYR A 79 -13.12 5.59 7.52
N ASP A 80 -14.31 4.99 7.48
CA ASP A 80 -15.34 5.26 8.49
C ASP A 80 -14.97 4.69 9.87
N ASP A 81 -14.23 3.57 9.91
CA ASP A 81 -13.88 2.87 11.15
C ASP A 81 -12.73 3.56 11.91
N THR A 82 -11.72 4.05 11.19
CA THR A 82 -10.51 4.67 11.78
C THR A 82 -10.52 6.20 11.69
N ASN A 83 -11.43 6.76 10.90
CA ASN A 83 -11.47 8.18 10.53
C ASN A 83 -10.19 8.66 9.82
N GLU A 84 -9.34 7.75 9.36
CA GLU A 84 -8.11 8.06 8.62
C GLU A 84 -8.45 8.55 7.21
N VAL A 85 -7.64 9.49 6.71
CA VAL A 85 -7.80 10.07 5.38
C VAL A 85 -6.64 9.64 4.50
N GLU A 86 -6.95 9.11 3.33
CA GLU A 86 -5.99 8.65 2.35
C GLU A 86 -6.23 9.35 1.01
N THR A 87 -5.16 9.63 0.26
CA THR A 87 -5.24 10.22 -1.07
C THR A 87 -4.46 9.39 -2.07
N PHE A 88 -5.14 8.96 -3.14
CA PHE A 88 -4.56 8.09 -4.17
C PHE A 88 -5.11 8.45 -5.56
N LEU A 89 -4.37 8.07 -6.60
CA LEU A 89 -4.78 8.16 -7.99
C LEU A 89 -5.50 6.87 -8.39
N LEU A 90 -6.72 6.99 -8.90
CA LEU A 90 -7.45 5.87 -9.49
C LEU A 90 -6.95 5.63 -10.94
N GLY A 91 -6.24 4.53 -11.17
CA GLY A 91 -5.62 4.24 -12.48
C GLY A 91 -4.75 2.98 -12.46
N ALA A 92 -4.07 2.66 -13.56
CA ALA A 92 -3.22 1.47 -13.59
C ALA A 92 -1.84 1.66 -12.94
N ARG A 93 -1.41 0.63 -12.21
CA ARG A 93 -0.04 0.49 -11.70
C ARG A 93 0.95 0.41 -12.85
N GLY A 94 2.10 1.08 -12.74
CA GLY A 94 3.01 1.38 -13.85
C GLY A 94 3.06 2.87 -14.24
N ALA A 95 2.17 3.69 -13.67
CA ALA A 95 2.19 5.15 -13.78
C ALA A 95 2.97 5.87 -12.66
N GLU A 96 3.66 5.10 -11.81
CA GLU A 96 4.30 5.57 -10.60
C GLU A 96 5.57 6.38 -10.87
N HIS A 97 5.51 7.70 -10.59
CA HIS A 97 6.69 8.54 -10.32
C HIS A 97 6.42 9.92 -9.67
N CYS A 98 5.22 10.18 -9.12
CA CYS A 98 4.85 11.54 -8.67
C CYS A 98 4.46 11.65 -7.19
N GLY A 99 4.86 10.69 -6.35
CA GLY A 99 4.62 10.75 -4.90
C GLY A 99 3.15 10.59 -4.48
N VAL A 100 2.29 10.16 -5.39
CA VAL A 100 0.89 9.80 -5.13
C VAL A 100 0.74 8.30 -5.33
N GLU A 101 0.12 7.62 -4.37
CA GLU A 101 -0.16 6.19 -4.47
C GLU A 101 -1.16 5.90 -5.59
N VAL A 102 -1.00 4.79 -6.31
CA VAL A 102 -1.85 4.44 -7.46
C VAL A 102 -2.62 3.16 -7.18
N TYR A 103 -3.95 3.28 -7.20
CA TYR A 103 -4.87 2.18 -6.96
C TYR A 103 -5.59 1.82 -8.26
N SER A 104 -5.58 0.53 -8.59
CA SER A 104 -6.26 0.03 -9.78
C SER A 104 -7.77 0.13 -9.65
N VAL A 105 -8.45 0.47 -10.75
CA VAL A 105 -9.91 0.39 -10.90
C VAL A 105 -10.42 -1.03 -10.61
N HIS A 106 -9.58 -2.05 -10.83
CA HIS A 106 -9.93 -3.45 -10.57
C HIS A 106 -9.60 -3.92 -9.15
N SER A 107 -9.00 -3.06 -8.32
CA SER A 107 -8.83 -3.38 -6.90
C SER A 107 -10.18 -3.37 -6.18
N PRO A 108 -10.34 -4.09 -5.06
CA PRO A 108 -11.59 -4.08 -4.29
C PRO A 108 -12.07 -2.68 -3.92
N LEU A 109 -11.16 -1.77 -3.55
CA LEU A 109 -11.49 -0.37 -3.29
C LEU A 109 -11.81 0.40 -4.58
N GLY A 110 -10.97 0.26 -5.60
CA GLY A 110 -11.12 0.97 -6.87
C GLY A 110 -12.44 0.67 -7.57
N SER A 111 -12.90 -0.58 -7.54
CA SER A 111 -14.17 -0.98 -8.15
C SER A 111 -15.38 -0.51 -7.35
N ALA A 112 -15.26 -0.45 -6.01
CA ALA A 112 -16.33 0.03 -5.15
C ALA A 112 -16.50 1.55 -5.19
N ILE A 113 -15.39 2.29 -5.28
CA ILE A 113 -15.38 3.76 -5.28
C ILE A 113 -15.65 4.36 -6.65
N ALA A 114 -15.46 3.60 -7.73
CA ALA A 114 -15.72 4.09 -9.09
C ALA A 114 -17.15 4.65 -9.23
N GLY A 115 -17.25 5.85 -9.78
CA GLY A 115 -18.50 6.59 -9.97
C GLY A 115 -19.07 7.27 -8.70
N ALA A 116 -18.40 7.17 -7.55
CA ALA A 116 -18.85 7.86 -6.35
C ALA A 116 -18.65 9.38 -6.45
N ARG A 117 -19.54 10.15 -5.81
CA ARG A 117 -19.43 11.60 -5.62
C ARG A 117 -19.00 11.96 -4.20
N PRO A 118 -18.47 13.17 -3.96
CA PRO A 118 -18.07 13.59 -2.61
C PRO A 118 -19.24 13.50 -1.63
N GLY A 119 -19.00 12.93 -0.46
CA GLY A 119 -20.00 12.61 0.55
C GLY A 119 -20.60 11.20 0.43
N GLU A 120 -20.44 10.50 -0.70
CA GLU A 120 -20.94 9.14 -0.84
C GLU A 120 -20.10 8.13 -0.07
N ARG A 121 -20.78 7.15 0.54
CA ARG A 121 -20.17 6.00 1.22
C ARG A 121 -20.17 4.77 0.34
N ARG A 122 -19.04 4.06 0.30
CA ARG A 122 -18.84 2.81 -0.43
C ARG A 122 -18.20 1.78 0.49
N SER A 123 -18.62 0.53 0.39
CA SER A 123 -18.06 -0.57 1.17
C SER A 123 -17.45 -1.62 0.26
N TYR A 124 -16.33 -2.20 0.70
CA TYR A 124 -15.62 -3.25 -0.05
C TYR A 124 -15.00 -4.26 0.91
N VAL A 125 -14.60 -5.41 0.37
CA VAL A 125 -13.90 -6.45 1.13
C VAL A 125 -12.46 -6.53 0.62
N PRO A 126 -11.46 -6.05 1.37
CA PRO A 126 -10.06 -6.25 1.08
C PRO A 126 -9.67 -7.75 1.19
N PRO A 127 -8.49 -8.14 0.68
CA PRO A 127 -7.98 -9.51 0.79
C PRO A 127 -7.81 -10.02 2.23
N SER A 128 -7.77 -9.13 3.22
CA SER A 128 -7.78 -9.49 4.65
C SER A 128 -9.12 -10.02 5.15
N GLY A 129 -10.19 -9.90 4.37
CA GLY A 129 -11.52 -10.47 4.65
C GLY A 129 -12.46 -9.59 5.49
N VAL A 130 -11.95 -8.53 6.11
CA VAL A 130 -12.77 -7.62 6.94
C VAL A 130 -13.35 -6.52 6.07
N ARG A 131 -14.69 -6.44 5.97
CA ARG A 131 -15.38 -5.38 5.22
C ARG A 131 -15.01 -4.01 5.76
N LEU A 132 -14.60 -3.11 4.87
CA LEU A 132 -14.30 -1.72 5.17
C LEU A 132 -15.32 -0.81 4.50
N THR A 133 -15.61 0.33 5.11
CA THR A 133 -16.44 1.39 4.53
C THR A 133 -15.61 2.67 4.42
N VAL A 134 -15.69 3.31 3.26
CA VAL A 134 -15.02 4.57 2.96
C VAL A 134 -16.04 5.61 2.50
N THR A 135 -15.82 6.85 2.90
CA THR A 135 -16.52 8.02 2.36
C THR A 135 -15.62 8.73 1.37
N LEU A 136 -16.10 9.03 0.16
CA LEU A 136 -15.36 9.90 -0.76
C LEU A 136 -15.40 11.34 -0.25
N VAL A 137 -14.25 11.94 0.03
CA VAL A 137 -14.16 13.33 0.50
C VAL A 137 -13.99 14.29 -0.67
N ARG A 138 -13.16 13.92 -1.65
CA ARG A 138 -12.84 14.75 -2.81
C ARG A 138 -12.42 13.87 -3.98
N ALA A 139 -12.78 14.27 -5.19
CA ALA A 139 -12.21 13.75 -6.43
C ALA A 139 -11.82 14.94 -7.30
N VAL A 140 -10.57 14.96 -7.78
CA VAL A 140 -10.08 16.01 -8.68
C VAL A 140 -9.18 15.44 -9.76
N PRO A 141 -9.13 16.02 -10.97
CA PRO A 141 -8.29 15.50 -12.04
C PRO A 141 -6.81 15.55 -11.66
N TYR A 142 -6.06 14.53 -12.09
CA TYR A 142 -4.64 14.41 -11.76
C TYR A 142 -3.81 15.61 -12.22
N GLY A 143 -4.06 16.16 -13.42
CA GLY A 143 -3.38 17.36 -13.89
C GLY A 143 -3.55 18.57 -12.96
N VAL A 144 -4.76 18.76 -12.43
CA VAL A 144 -5.08 19.85 -11.47
C VAL A 144 -4.37 19.61 -10.13
N HIS A 145 -4.42 18.38 -9.62
CA HIS A 145 -3.73 18.01 -8.38
C HIS A 145 -2.22 18.25 -8.48
N ARG A 146 -1.60 17.88 -9.61
CA ARG A 146 -0.16 18.05 -9.86
C ARG A 146 0.25 19.52 -9.94
N ALA A 147 -0.56 20.38 -10.57
CA ALA A 147 -0.28 21.82 -10.62
C ALA A 147 -0.27 22.45 -9.22
N ALA A 148 -1.20 22.02 -8.35
CA ALA A 148 -1.28 22.47 -6.97
C ALA A 148 -0.08 21.99 -6.11
N THR A 149 0.38 20.75 -6.30
CA THR A 149 1.51 20.20 -5.54
C THR A 149 2.87 20.72 -6.00
N VAL A 150 3.05 21.09 -7.28
CA VAL A 150 4.28 21.73 -7.76
C VAL A 150 4.40 23.18 -7.27
N THR A 151 3.28 23.89 -7.12
CA THR A 151 3.26 25.27 -6.64
C THR A 151 3.48 25.37 -5.13
N ARG A 152 3.01 24.38 -4.35
CA ARG A 152 3.43 24.20 -2.95
C ARG A 152 4.81 23.53 -2.95
N ARG A 153 5.90 24.32 -2.88
CA ARG A 153 7.22 23.77 -2.47
C ARG A 153 6.99 22.84 -1.27
N PRO A 154 7.35 21.55 -1.33
CA PRO A 154 7.17 20.70 -0.18
C PRO A 154 8.16 21.16 0.89
N GLU A 155 7.65 21.80 1.95
CA GLU A 155 8.37 21.79 3.21
C GLU A 155 8.64 20.33 3.54
N ARG A 156 9.92 19.97 3.70
CA ARG A 156 10.34 18.65 4.12
C ARG A 156 9.57 18.27 5.39
N VAL A 157 8.54 17.44 5.25
CA VAL A 157 8.03 16.65 6.37
C VAL A 157 9.08 15.58 6.63
N VAL A 158 10.09 15.94 7.41
CA VAL A 158 10.93 14.97 8.10
C VAL A 158 9.97 14.21 9.02
N LYS A 159 9.60 12.98 8.65
CA LYS A 159 9.13 12.01 9.64
C LYS A 159 10.29 11.84 10.62
N THR A 160 10.26 12.58 11.73
CA THR A 160 11.12 12.34 12.89
C THR A 160 10.72 10.98 13.43
N ARG A 161 11.38 9.95 12.92
CA ARG A 161 11.56 8.68 13.60
C ARG A 161 12.20 9.07 14.93
N GLY A 162 11.45 8.92 16.03
CA GLY A 162 11.99 9.14 17.36
C GLY A 162 13.21 8.23 17.54
N GLU A 163 14.39 8.83 17.50
CA GLU A 163 15.59 8.21 18.03
C GLU A 163 15.77 8.68 19.47
N PRO A 164 16.04 7.74 20.40
CA PRO A 164 16.28 8.05 21.79
C PRO A 164 17.61 8.76 21.98
N THR A 165 17.63 9.74 22.87
CA THR A 165 18.78 10.52 23.27
C THR A 165 19.92 9.63 23.77
N PRO A 166 21.17 9.83 23.32
CA PRO A 166 22.33 9.16 23.89
C PRO A 166 22.84 9.94 25.12
N VAL A 167 23.00 9.28 26.25
CA VAL A 167 23.80 9.78 27.39
C VAL A 167 25.07 8.95 27.50
N ARG A 168 26.23 9.60 27.36
CA ARG A 168 27.56 9.01 27.54
C ARG A 168 28.44 9.95 28.36
N GLY A 169 29.18 9.35 29.29
CA GLY A 169 30.34 9.92 30.01
C GLY A 169 29.94 10.60 31.32
N ASP A 170 30.60 10.40 32.46
CA ASP A 170 31.87 9.74 32.74
C ASP A 170 31.94 9.46 34.27
N SER A 171 32.71 8.46 34.67
CA SER A 171 32.98 8.17 36.11
C SER A 171 34.03 9.15 36.66
N PRO A 172 34.13 9.40 37.98
CA PRO A 172 34.94 8.52 38.84
C PRO A 172 34.52 8.40 40.33
N ARG A 173 35.06 7.33 40.96
CA ARG A 173 35.41 7.04 42.38
C ARG A 173 35.18 8.20 43.39
N ASP A 174 34.62 8.02 44.59
CA ASP A 174 35.06 7.19 45.73
C ASP A 174 33.94 7.21 46.83
N GLY A 175 33.87 6.22 47.75
CA GLY A 175 32.74 5.95 48.68
C GLY A 175 32.48 6.94 49.86
N PRO A 176 31.84 6.56 50.99
CA PRO A 176 31.11 5.32 51.30
C PRO A 176 29.80 5.47 52.16
N LYS A 177 29.05 4.35 52.28
CA LYS A 177 28.07 3.90 53.31
C LYS A 177 26.84 4.76 53.68
N LEU A 178 25.64 4.14 53.68
CA LEU A 178 24.87 3.75 54.88
C LEU A 178 23.43 3.29 54.53
N VAL A 179 23.16 2.02 54.85
CA VAL A 179 21.95 1.40 55.45
C VAL A 179 20.55 1.84 54.99
N GLY A 180 19.80 0.88 54.45
CA GLY A 180 18.33 0.94 54.34
C GLY A 180 17.74 -0.43 54.02
N ARG A 181 16.99 -1.00 54.98
CA ARG A 181 16.48 -2.37 55.06
C ARG A 181 15.83 -2.95 53.79
N LEU A 182 16.20 -4.19 53.50
CA LEU A 182 15.58 -5.13 52.57
C LEU A 182 14.38 -5.83 53.25
N VAL A 183 13.20 -5.77 52.65
CA VAL A 183 12.07 -6.68 52.95
C VAL A 183 11.87 -7.58 51.72
N PRO A 184 12.01 -8.91 51.84
CA PRO A 184 11.86 -9.82 50.70
C PRO A 184 10.39 -10.20 50.44
N ALA A 185 10.09 -10.42 49.16
CA ALA A 185 8.83 -10.94 48.64
C ALA A 185 8.56 -12.39 49.08
N PRO A 186 7.28 -12.81 49.25
CA PRO A 186 6.94 -14.21 49.53
C PRO A 186 6.92 -15.06 48.25
N GLY A 187 7.64 -16.20 48.31
CA GLY A 187 7.66 -17.25 47.29
C GLY A 187 6.39 -18.13 47.25
N PRO A 188 6.33 -19.10 46.32
CA PRO A 188 5.11 -19.84 45.97
C PRO A 188 4.74 -20.91 47.01
N ARG A 189 3.43 -21.13 47.19
CA ARG A 189 2.87 -22.18 48.06
C ARG A 189 2.72 -23.53 47.33
N PRO A 190 2.93 -24.66 48.03
CA PRO A 190 2.92 -26.00 47.45
C PRO A 190 1.52 -26.61 47.29
N ALA A 191 1.47 -27.64 46.44
CA ALA A 191 0.34 -28.55 46.22
C ALA A 191 0.18 -29.57 47.35
N ASP A 192 -1.05 -30.05 47.56
CA ASP A 192 -1.35 -31.26 48.34
C ASP A 192 -2.67 -31.91 47.83
N PRO A 193 -2.97 -33.20 48.09
CA PRO A 193 -3.37 -34.14 47.06
C PRO A 193 -4.71 -34.86 47.38
N GLY A 194 -5.14 -35.71 46.44
CA GLY A 194 -5.78 -36.99 46.78
C GLY A 194 -7.30 -37.01 46.99
N GLY A 195 -8.00 -37.76 46.13
CA GLY A 195 -9.36 -38.22 46.40
C GLY A 195 -10.07 -38.82 45.19
N GLN A 196 -9.92 -40.12 44.99
CA GLN A 196 -10.39 -40.92 43.84
C GLN A 196 -11.89 -41.27 43.89
N ARG A 197 -12.51 -41.47 42.71
CA ARG A 197 -13.19 -42.71 42.22
C ARG A 197 -14.21 -42.37 41.11
N ARG A 198 -14.03 -42.87 39.86
CA ARG A 198 -14.72 -44.03 39.20
C ARG A 198 -16.27 -43.96 39.30
N VAL A 199 -17.11 -44.17 38.28
CA VAL A 199 -17.11 -45.21 37.22
C VAL A 199 -18.16 -44.89 36.11
N ARG A 200 -17.97 -45.52 34.93
CA ARG A 200 -18.95 -46.04 33.92
C ARG A 200 -19.71 -45.02 33.05
N ALA A 201 -19.52 -45.01 31.72
CA ALA A 201 -19.83 -46.00 30.67
C ALA A 201 -21.28 -45.89 30.14
N GLY A 202 -21.40 -45.61 28.84
CA GLY A 202 -22.66 -45.58 28.09
C GLY A 202 -22.44 -44.98 26.70
N ASP A 203 -22.10 -45.85 25.75
CA ASP A 203 -22.01 -45.61 24.29
C ASP A 203 -23.42 -45.75 23.64
N PRO A 204 -23.60 -45.63 22.31
CA PRO A 204 -24.54 -44.68 21.69
C PRO A 204 -25.78 -45.32 21.06
N ALA A 205 -26.60 -44.49 20.39
CA ALA A 205 -27.54 -44.90 19.34
C ALA A 205 -27.44 -43.91 18.16
#